data_AF-A0A061HTE7-F1
#
_entry.id   AF-A0A061HTE7-F1
#
_cell.length_a   1.000
_cell.length_b   1.000
_cell.length_c   1.000
_cell.angle_alpha   90.00
_cell.angle_beta   90.00
_cell.angle_gamma   90.00
#
_symmetry.space_group_name_H-M   'P 1'
#
loop_
_entity.id
_entity.type
_entity.pdbx_description
1 polymer ?
#
loop_
_entity_poly.entity_id
_entity_poly.type
_entity_poly.pdbx_seq_one_letter_code
_entity_poly.pdbx_strand_id
1 'polypeptide(L)'
;MPPSGLRLLPLLLPLPWLLVLTPGRPAVGLSTCKTIDMELVKRKRIEAIRGQILSKLRLASPPSQGEVPPGPLPEAVLALYNSTRDRVAGESADPEPEPEADYYAKEVTRVLMVDRSNPIYDKTKDIPHSVYMFFNTSDIREAVPEPPLLSRAELRLQRFKSSVEQHVELYQ
;
A
#
# COMPACT_ATOMS: atom_id res chain seq x y z
N MET A 1 103.32 -25.73 -31.26
CA MET A 1 102.64 -26.74 -30.42
C MET A 1 101.24 -26.21 -30.08
N PRO A 2 100.23 -27.08 -30.01
CA PRO A 2 98.86 -26.81 -30.48
C PRO A 2 97.92 -26.63 -29.25
N PRO A 3 96.59 -26.89 -29.25
CA PRO A 3 95.59 -26.98 -30.32
C PRO A 3 94.21 -26.32 -29.94
N SER A 4 93.23 -26.51 -30.83
CA SER A 4 91.84 -26.92 -30.51
C SER A 4 90.77 -25.90 -30.10
N GLY A 5 89.65 -25.93 -30.84
CA GLY A 5 88.33 -25.51 -30.39
C GLY A 5 87.46 -25.11 -31.57
N LEU A 6 86.75 -26.06 -32.18
CA LEU A 6 85.34 -26.38 -31.93
C LEU A 6 84.42 -25.74 -32.97
N ARG A 7 83.91 -26.62 -33.85
CA ARG A 7 82.88 -26.33 -34.86
C ARG A 7 81.57 -25.97 -34.15
N LEU A 8 80.96 -24.86 -34.56
CA LEU A 8 79.65 -24.39 -34.11
C LEU A 8 78.71 -24.27 -35.32
N LEU A 9 77.42 -24.52 -35.06
CA LEU A 9 76.22 -24.53 -35.92
C LEU A 9 75.96 -25.82 -36.71
N PRO A 10 74.71 -26.33 -36.66
CA PRO A 10 73.48 -25.61 -37.00
C PRO A 10 72.53 -25.52 -35.79
N LEU A 11 71.40 -24.80 -35.74
CA LEU A 11 70.31 -24.65 -36.68
C LEU A 11 69.41 -23.56 -36.06
N LEU A 12 69.17 -22.46 -36.78
CA LEU A 12 68.27 -21.39 -36.37
C LEU A 12 66.81 -21.76 -36.68
N LEU A 13 65.90 -21.31 -35.81
CA LEU A 13 64.43 -21.24 -35.85
C LEU A 13 63.67 -22.45 -35.28
N PRO A 14 62.69 -22.19 -34.37
CA PRO A 14 61.57 -21.30 -34.67
C PRO A 14 61.19 -20.34 -33.53
N LEU A 15 61.54 -19.06 -33.65
CA LEU A 15 60.99 -17.98 -32.82
C LEU A 15 59.56 -17.49 -33.18
N PRO A 16 58.95 -17.74 -34.37
CA PRO A 16 57.66 -17.12 -34.68
C PRO A 16 56.45 -17.87 -34.08
N TRP A 17 56.64 -19.06 -33.49
CA TRP A 17 55.55 -19.82 -32.87
C TRP A 17 55.18 -19.35 -31.45
N LEU A 18 56.04 -18.58 -30.78
CA LEU A 18 55.75 -18.09 -29.43
C LEU A 18 54.75 -16.92 -29.39
N LEU A 19 54.55 -16.21 -30.51
CA LEU A 19 53.64 -15.06 -30.56
C LEU A 19 52.15 -15.43 -30.70
N VAL A 20 51.84 -16.69 -31.04
CA VAL A 20 50.45 -17.16 -31.20
C VAL A 20 49.84 -17.60 -29.85
N LEU A 21 50.65 -17.74 -28.79
CA LEU A 21 50.24 -18.25 -27.48
C LEU A 21 50.20 -17.19 -26.39
N THR A 22 49.93 -15.92 -26.71
CA THR A 22 49.54 -14.97 -25.66
C THR A 22 48.05 -15.16 -25.36
N PRO A 23 47.67 -15.67 -24.17
CA PRO A 23 46.28 -15.72 -23.79
C PRO A 23 45.82 -14.26 -23.68
N GLY A 24 44.81 -13.88 -24.47
CA GLY A 24 44.17 -12.58 -24.32
C GLY A 24 43.84 -12.37 -22.84
N ARG A 25 44.39 -11.31 -22.25
CA ARG A 25 44.02 -10.85 -20.91
C ARG A 25 42.49 -10.88 -20.82
N PRO A 26 41.87 -11.55 -19.84
CA PRO A 26 40.45 -11.37 -19.64
C PRO A 26 40.26 -9.89 -19.36
N ALA A 27 39.53 -9.21 -20.26
CA ALA A 27 38.98 -7.91 -19.93
C ALA A 27 38.08 -8.15 -18.71
N VAL A 28 38.58 -7.79 -17.52
CA VAL A 28 37.78 -7.77 -16.32
C VAL A 28 36.61 -6.85 -16.66
N GLY A 29 35.43 -7.45 -16.84
CA GLY A 29 34.21 -6.68 -17.04
C GLY A 29 34.13 -5.69 -15.89
N LEU A 30 34.24 -4.40 -16.19
CA LEU A 30 34.03 -3.33 -15.24
C LEU A 30 32.56 -3.41 -14.84
N SER A 31 32.27 -4.19 -13.79
CA SER A 31 30.96 -4.20 -13.16
C SER A 31 30.77 -2.81 -12.56
N THR A 32 29.95 -2.00 -13.22
CA THR A 32 29.61 -0.63 -12.82
C THR A 32 28.61 -0.60 -11.67
N CYS A 33 28.14 -1.76 -11.20
CA CYS A 33 27.24 -1.87 -10.07
C CYS A 33 28.02 -1.73 -8.76
N LYS A 34 27.98 -0.50 -8.21
CA LYS A 34 28.41 -0.22 -6.84
C LYS A 34 27.65 -1.14 -5.88
N THR A 35 28.34 -1.77 -4.93
CA THR A 35 27.69 -2.49 -3.83
C THR A 35 26.84 -1.48 -3.04
N ILE A 36 25.52 -1.63 -3.11
CA ILE A 36 24.58 -0.78 -2.38
C ILE A 36 24.47 -1.29 -0.96
N ASP A 37 24.78 -0.42 0.00
CA ASP A 37 24.45 -0.67 1.40
C ASP A 37 22.94 -0.51 1.61
N MET A 38 22.28 -1.66 1.67
CA MET A 38 20.84 -1.72 1.88
C MET A 38 20.41 -1.15 3.24
N GLU A 39 21.28 -1.16 4.26
CA GLU A 39 20.96 -0.56 5.55
C GLU A 39 20.89 0.96 5.45
N LEU A 40 21.79 1.58 4.68
CA LEU A 40 21.74 3.01 4.41
C LEU A 40 20.47 3.39 3.63
N VAL A 41 20.08 2.59 2.63
CA VAL A 41 18.85 2.82 1.85
C VAL A 41 17.61 2.71 2.75
N LYS A 42 17.55 1.68 3.60
CA LYS A 42 16.45 1.51 4.57
C LYS A 42 16.35 2.70 5.52
N ARG A 43 17.47 3.19 6.08
CA ARG A 43 17.49 4.36 6.97
C ARG A 43 16.96 5.62 6.28
N LYS A 44 17.38 5.89 5.04
CA LYS A 44 16.86 7.01 4.25
C LYS A 44 15.36 6.87 3.98
N ARG A 45 14.89 5.65 3.69
CA ARG A 45 13.46 5.36 3.49
C ARG A 45 12.65 5.60 4.76
N ILE A 46 13.16 5.20 5.94
CA ILE A 46 12.50 5.43 7.23
C ILE A 46 12.32 6.92 7.50
N GLU A 47 13.36 7.73 7.29
CA GLU A 47 13.27 9.18 7.53
C GLU A 47 12.30 9.86 6.56
N ALA A 48 12.28 9.42 5.30
CA ALA A 48 11.32 9.90 4.31
C ALA A 48 9.87 9.52 4.69
N ILE A 49 9.64 8.29 5.14
CA ILE A 49 8.30 7.85 5.59
C ILE A 49 7.86 8.60 6.84
N ARG A 50 8.77 8.88 7.78
CA ARG A 50 8.46 9.71 8.96
C ARG A 50 7.92 11.07 8.54
N GLY A 51 8.62 11.76 7.63
CA GLY A 51 8.17 13.05 7.09
C GLY A 51 6.84 12.94 6.35
N GLN A 52 6.65 11.87 5.58
CA GLN A 52 5.40 11.61 4.84
C GLN A 52 4.19 11.40 5.76
N ILE A 53 4.34 10.66 6.86
CA ILE A 53 3.24 10.44 7.81
C ILE A 53 2.86 11.77 8.47
N LEU A 54 3.86 12.52 8.96
CA LEU A 54 3.63 13.82 9.62
C LEU A 54 3.01 14.84 8.67
N SER A 55 3.46 14.92 7.41
CA SER A 55 2.88 15.82 6.41
C SER A 55 1.44 15.46 6.06
N LYS A 56 1.12 14.17 5.92
CA LYS A 56 -0.25 13.70 5.68
C LYS A 56 -1.20 14.03 6.83
N LEU A 57 -0.72 13.93 8.07
CA LEU A 57 -1.48 14.27 9.28
C LEU A 57 -1.47 15.76 9.62
N ARG A 58 -0.74 16.58 8.84
CA ARG A 58 -0.54 18.02 9.11
C ARG A 58 0.08 18.31 10.48
N LEU A 59 0.98 17.44 10.94
CA LEU A 59 1.67 17.57 12.21
C LEU A 59 3.14 17.96 11.97
N ALA A 60 3.64 18.93 12.74
CA ALA A 60 5.06 19.31 12.68
C ALA A 60 5.96 18.30 13.43
N SER A 61 5.41 17.64 14.46
CA SER A 61 6.11 16.65 15.28
C SER A 61 5.10 15.64 15.86
N PRO A 62 5.53 14.46 16.33
CA PRO A 62 4.64 13.49 16.96
C PRO A 62 3.92 14.09 18.17
N PRO A 63 2.60 13.85 18.34
CA PRO A 63 1.84 14.39 19.45
C PRO A 63 2.24 13.71 20.77
N SER A 64 2.06 14.41 21.89
CA SER A 64 2.33 13.88 23.23
C SER A 64 1.36 12.76 23.57
N GLN A 65 1.86 11.65 24.13
CA GLN A 65 1.03 10.52 24.55
C GLN A 65 0.62 10.57 26.03
N GLY A 66 0.92 11.66 26.75
CA GLY A 66 0.72 11.75 28.20
C GLY A 66 -0.75 11.69 28.64
N GLU A 67 -1.69 12.11 27.78
CA GLU A 67 -3.12 12.09 28.06
C GLU A 67 -3.83 10.82 27.55
N VAL A 68 -3.09 9.92 26.90
CA VAL A 68 -3.66 8.69 26.34
C VAL A 68 -3.90 7.71 27.49
N PRO A 69 -5.14 7.26 27.73
CA PRO A 69 -5.42 6.33 28.82
C PRO A 69 -4.69 5.00 28.55
N PRO A 70 -4.01 4.43 29.56
CA PRO A 70 -3.40 3.12 29.41
C PRO A 70 -4.47 2.04 29.35
N GLY A 71 -4.28 1.03 28.49
CA GLY A 71 -5.16 -0.13 28.41
C GLY A 71 -5.58 -0.49 26.99
N PRO A 72 -6.56 -1.38 26.83
CA PRO A 72 -7.08 -1.75 25.54
C PRO A 72 -7.83 -0.58 24.89
N LEU A 73 -7.76 -0.50 23.56
CA LEU A 73 -8.54 0.46 22.79
C LEU A 73 -10.05 0.16 22.92
N PRO A 74 -10.92 1.18 22.91
CA PRO A 74 -12.36 0.98 22.92
C PRO A 74 -12.82 0.11 21.74
N GLU A 75 -13.78 -0.77 21.99
CA GLU A 75 -14.32 -1.68 20.98
C GLU A 75 -14.86 -0.95 19.74
N ALA A 76 -15.50 0.21 19.93
CA ALA A 76 -15.99 1.04 18.84
C ALA A 76 -14.87 1.48 17.87
N VAL A 77 -13.70 1.82 18.40
CA VAL A 77 -12.52 2.22 17.61
C VAL A 77 -11.94 1.02 16.88
N LEU A 78 -11.83 -0.12 17.56
CA LEU A 78 -11.36 -1.37 16.95
C LEU A 78 -12.28 -1.84 15.82
N ALA A 79 -13.60 -1.78 16.03
CA ALA A 79 -14.58 -2.17 15.02
C ALA A 79 -14.53 -1.24 13.80
N LEU A 80 -14.32 0.07 14.01
CA LEU A 80 -14.11 1.02 12.93
C LEU A 80 -12.83 0.71 12.15
N TYR A 81 -11.71 0.52 12.85
CA TYR A 81 -10.43 0.14 12.24
C TYR A 81 -10.54 -1.16 11.43
N ASN A 82 -11.16 -2.20 11.99
CA ASN A 82 -11.37 -3.47 11.31
C ASN A 82 -12.19 -3.28 10.03
N SER A 83 -13.25 -2.47 10.06
CA SER A 83 -14.02 -2.16 8.86
C SER A 83 -13.17 -1.49 7.78
N THR A 84 -12.23 -0.60 8.12
CA THR A 84 -11.34 0.02 7.12
C THR A 84 -10.31 -0.94 6.53
N ARG A 85 -9.88 -1.94 7.30
CA ARG A 85 -8.89 -2.92 6.86
C ARG A 85 -9.49 -4.00 5.97
N ASP A 86 -10.72 -4.40 6.26
CA ASP A 86 -11.38 -5.51 5.59
C ASP A 86 -11.66 -5.18 4.13
N ARG A 87 -11.15 -6.03 3.22
CA ARG A 87 -11.39 -5.89 1.78
C ARG A 87 -12.84 -6.26 1.50
N VAL A 88 -13.67 -5.27 1.19
CA VAL A 88 -15.05 -5.48 0.78
C VAL A 88 -15.10 -5.68 -0.73
N ALA A 89 -15.84 -6.68 -1.19
CA ALA A 89 -16.20 -6.81 -2.60
C ALA A 89 -17.29 -5.77 -2.88
N GLY A 90 -16.92 -4.67 -3.54
CA GLY A 90 -17.85 -3.65 -4.01
C GLY A 90 -17.50 -3.28 -5.43
N GLU A 91 -18.49 -3.29 -6.32
CA GLU A 91 -18.46 -2.52 -7.55
C GLU A 91 -19.00 -1.13 -7.21
N SER A 92 -18.19 -0.10 -7.47
CA SER A 92 -18.71 1.26 -7.57
C SER A 92 -19.73 1.26 -8.71
N ALA A 93 -21.02 1.45 -8.37
CA ALA A 93 -22.08 1.62 -9.35
C ALA A 93 -21.79 2.89 -10.14
N ASP A 94 -21.20 2.71 -11.33
CA ASP A 94 -20.64 3.72 -12.24
C ASP A 94 -19.66 4.73 -11.59
N PRO A 95 -18.47 4.94 -12.15
CA PRO A 95 -17.57 5.97 -11.65
C PRO A 95 -18.15 7.33 -12.03
N GLU A 96 -18.98 7.92 -11.17
CA GLU A 96 -18.92 9.37 -11.03
C GLU A 96 -17.44 9.72 -10.83
N PRO A 97 -16.92 10.79 -11.45
CA PRO A 97 -15.53 11.18 -11.28
C PRO A 97 -15.32 11.58 -9.82
N GLU A 98 -15.02 10.61 -8.96
CA GLU A 98 -14.56 10.85 -7.61
C GLU A 98 -13.32 11.75 -7.74
N PRO A 99 -13.30 12.92 -7.10
CA PRO A 99 -12.13 13.79 -7.15
C PRO A 99 -10.91 12.99 -6.66
N GLU A 100 -9.77 13.19 -7.32
CA GLU A 100 -8.53 12.51 -6.96
C GLU A 100 -8.29 12.60 -5.45
N ALA A 101 -7.97 11.46 -4.83
CA ALA A 101 -7.84 11.38 -3.38
C ALA A 101 -6.82 12.42 -2.87
N ASP A 102 -7.30 13.36 -2.06
CA ASP A 102 -6.47 14.42 -1.49
C ASP A 102 -5.22 13.83 -0.80
N TYR A 103 -4.10 14.53 -0.94
CA TYR A 103 -2.82 14.11 -0.35
C TYR A 103 -2.90 13.89 1.17
N TYR A 104 -3.71 14.70 1.86
CA TYR A 104 -3.85 14.69 3.31
C TYR A 104 -4.71 13.53 3.82
N ALA A 105 -4.45 13.12 5.06
CA ALA A 105 -5.25 12.10 5.72
C ALA A 105 -6.72 12.55 5.86
N LYS A 106 -7.63 11.58 5.81
CA LYS A 106 -9.07 11.78 6.03
C LYS A 106 -9.45 11.12 7.35
N GLU A 107 -10.28 11.80 8.12
CA GLU A 107 -10.90 11.20 9.29
C GLU A 107 -11.93 10.17 8.82
N VAL A 108 -11.93 9.00 9.47
CA VAL A 108 -12.91 7.95 9.17
C VAL A 108 -13.89 7.91 10.31
N THR A 109 -15.17 7.98 9.99
CA THR A 109 -16.29 7.87 10.92
C THR A 109 -17.29 6.84 10.39
N ARG A 110 -18.12 6.29 11.26
CA ARG A 110 -19.22 5.39 10.86
C ARG A 110 -20.51 5.80 11.56
N VAL A 111 -21.61 5.74 10.82
CA VAL A 111 -22.95 5.97 11.34
C VAL A 111 -23.77 4.69 11.13
N LEU A 112 -24.41 4.21 12.20
CA LEU A 112 -25.26 3.04 12.13
C LEU A 112 -26.66 3.42 11.63
N MET A 113 -27.32 2.48 10.95
CA MET A 113 -28.72 2.67 10.60
C MET A 113 -29.61 2.72 11.86
N VAL A 114 -30.77 3.33 11.72
CA VAL A 114 -31.80 3.34 12.76
C VAL A 114 -32.23 1.89 13.07
N ASP A 115 -32.44 1.60 14.35
CA ASP A 115 -32.87 0.28 14.80
C ASP A 115 -34.22 -0.12 14.17
N ARG A 116 -34.35 -1.40 13.78
CA ARG A 116 -35.57 -1.93 13.13
C ARG A 116 -36.81 -1.89 14.04
N SER A 117 -36.63 -1.78 15.35
CA SER A 117 -37.71 -1.58 16.33
C SER A 117 -38.32 -0.17 16.27
N ASN A 118 -37.65 0.79 15.64
CA ASN A 118 -38.13 2.17 15.53
C ASN A 118 -39.42 2.25 14.69
N PRO A 119 -40.41 3.07 15.09
CA PRO A 119 -41.69 3.21 14.37
C PRO A 119 -41.56 3.73 12.93
N ILE A 120 -40.41 4.30 12.53
CA ILE A 120 -40.14 4.67 11.14
C ILE A 120 -40.32 3.50 10.16
N TYR A 121 -40.10 2.27 10.65
CA TYR A 121 -40.24 1.04 9.89
C TYR A 121 -41.68 0.53 9.78
N ASP A 122 -42.65 1.08 10.51
CA ASP A 122 -44.03 0.54 10.53
C ASP A 122 -44.68 0.48 9.15
N LYS A 123 -44.29 1.39 8.23
CA LYS A 123 -44.80 1.42 6.85
C LYS A 123 -44.06 0.47 5.90
N THR A 124 -42.92 -0.09 6.32
CA THR A 124 -41.99 -0.83 5.46
C THR A 124 -41.64 -2.23 5.97
N LYS A 125 -42.14 -2.62 7.15
CA LYS A 125 -41.85 -3.92 7.80
C LYS A 125 -42.24 -5.14 6.97
N ASP A 126 -43.34 -5.06 6.23
CA ASP A 126 -43.96 -6.22 5.59
C ASP A 126 -43.84 -6.23 4.06
N ILE A 127 -42.90 -5.46 3.49
CA ILE A 127 -42.71 -5.41 2.04
C ILE A 127 -41.78 -6.55 1.61
N PRO A 128 -42.27 -7.54 0.84
CA PRO A 128 -41.45 -8.66 0.41
C PRO A 128 -40.38 -8.19 -0.58
N HIS A 129 -39.22 -8.85 -0.56
CA HIS A 129 -38.09 -8.58 -1.47
C HIS A 129 -37.48 -7.17 -1.41
N SER A 130 -37.79 -6.38 -0.38
CA SER A 130 -37.21 -5.04 -0.18
C SER A 130 -36.67 -4.88 1.23
N VAL A 131 -35.53 -4.21 1.36
CA VAL A 131 -34.90 -3.90 2.65
C VAL A 131 -34.70 -2.41 2.75
N TYR A 132 -35.32 -1.79 3.74
CA TYR A 132 -35.21 -0.36 3.99
C TYR A 132 -34.14 -0.07 5.05
N MET A 133 -33.32 0.94 4.81
CA MET A 133 -32.25 1.37 5.72
C MET A 133 -32.39 2.88 5.92
N PHE A 134 -32.79 3.29 7.12
CA PHE A 134 -32.92 4.70 7.47
C PHE A 134 -31.72 5.15 8.29
N PHE A 135 -31.28 6.38 8.08
CA PHE A 135 -30.17 6.99 8.80
C PHE A 135 -30.63 8.32 9.40
N ASN A 136 -30.16 8.62 10.62
CA ASN A 136 -30.42 9.91 11.24
C ASN A 136 -29.49 10.97 10.64
N THR A 137 -30.07 11.99 10.02
CA THR A 137 -29.29 13.08 9.40
C THR A 137 -28.51 13.89 10.43
N SER A 138 -28.98 13.98 11.67
CA SER A 138 -28.25 14.67 12.75
C SER A 138 -26.93 13.96 13.06
N ASP A 139 -26.94 12.63 13.18
CA ASP A 139 -25.74 11.83 13.47
C ASP A 139 -24.73 11.92 12.31
N ILE A 140 -25.22 12.00 11.07
CA ILE A 140 -24.37 12.24 9.88
C ILE A 140 -23.73 13.63 9.94
N ARG A 141 -24.47 14.67 10.34
CA ARG A 141 -23.95 16.04 10.47
C ARG A 141 -23.02 16.20 11.67
N GLU A 142 -23.18 15.41 12.71
CA GLU A 142 -22.23 15.35 13.82
C GLU A 142 -20.91 14.71 13.36
N ALA A 143 -20.99 13.61 12.61
CA ALA A 143 -19.82 12.91 12.06
C ALA A 143 -19.11 13.72 10.95
N VAL A 144 -19.86 14.51 10.18
CA VAL A 144 -19.33 15.38 9.12
C VAL A 144 -20.03 16.75 9.22
N PRO A 145 -19.43 17.71 9.95
CA PRO A 145 -20.04 19.01 10.21
C PRO A 145 -20.34 19.83 8.96
N GLU A 146 -19.45 19.76 7.97
CA GLU A 146 -19.55 20.52 6.73
C GLU A 146 -19.54 19.59 5.52
N PRO A 147 -20.52 19.69 4.60
CA PRO A 147 -20.60 18.83 3.42
C PRO A 147 -19.32 18.79 2.54
N PRO A 148 -18.58 19.90 2.33
CA PRO A 148 -17.35 19.87 1.53
C PRO A 148 -16.20 19.06 2.14
N LEU A 149 -16.27 18.69 3.42
CA LEU A 149 -15.25 17.85 4.07
C LEU A 149 -15.44 16.36 3.74
N LEU A 150 -16.63 15.97 3.29
CA LEU A 150 -16.92 14.59 2.90
C LEU A 150 -16.19 14.25 1.59
N SER A 151 -15.19 13.37 1.66
CA SER A 151 -14.48 12.90 0.46
C SER A 151 -15.07 11.62 -0.13
N ARG A 152 -15.61 10.73 0.71
CA ARG A 152 -16.15 9.43 0.30
C ARG A 152 -17.12 8.90 1.35
N ALA A 153 -18.23 8.32 0.88
CA ALA A 153 -19.20 7.62 1.71
C ALA A 153 -19.53 6.25 1.10
N GLU A 154 -19.55 5.20 1.92
CA GLU A 154 -19.86 3.84 1.48
C GLU A 154 -20.95 3.24 2.37
N LEU A 155 -21.99 2.68 1.74
CA LEU A 155 -22.97 1.83 2.44
C LEU A 155 -22.43 0.40 2.51
N ARG A 156 -22.32 -0.15 3.73
CA ARG A 156 -21.80 -1.51 3.94
C ARG A 156 -22.86 -2.41 4.57
N LEU A 157 -23.05 -3.58 3.97
CA LEU A 157 -23.99 -4.60 4.43
C LEU A 157 -23.28 -5.92 4.72
N GLN A 158 -23.72 -6.60 5.78
CA GLN A 158 -23.30 -7.98 6.04
C GLN A 158 -24.23 -8.94 5.29
N ARG A 159 -23.74 -9.50 4.18
CA ARG A 159 -24.46 -10.52 3.42
C ARG A 159 -24.42 -11.86 4.16
N PHE A 160 -25.58 -12.38 4.56
CA PHE A 160 -25.69 -13.77 5.01
C PHE A 160 -25.52 -14.72 3.82
N LYS A 161 -24.83 -15.84 4.04
CA LYS A 161 -24.56 -16.81 2.96
C LYS A 161 -25.88 -17.38 2.44
N SER A 162 -26.13 -17.13 1.15
CA SER A 162 -27.18 -17.80 0.37
C SER A 162 -26.52 -18.88 -0.50
N SER A 163 -27.21 -19.99 -0.70
CA SER A 163 -26.82 -21.02 -1.68
C SER A 163 -27.22 -20.67 -3.11
N VAL A 164 -27.96 -19.56 -3.30
CA VAL A 164 -28.53 -19.14 -4.58
C VAL A 164 -28.00 -17.75 -4.93
N GLU A 165 -27.70 -17.54 -6.21
CA GLU A 165 -27.34 -16.23 -6.77
C GLU A 165 -28.54 -15.27 -6.69
N GLN A 166 -28.27 -14.02 -6.31
CA GLN A 166 -29.28 -12.98 -6.17
C GLN A 166 -28.76 -11.69 -6.79
N HIS A 167 -29.55 -11.13 -7.71
CA HIS A 167 -29.35 -9.78 -8.21
C HIS A 167 -30.10 -8.80 -7.30
N VAL A 168 -29.45 -7.70 -6.93
CA VAL A 168 -29.99 -6.69 -6.01
C VAL A 168 -29.76 -5.30 -6.57
N GLU A 169 -30.66 -4.38 -6.25
CA GLU A 169 -30.61 -2.99 -6.69
C GLU A 169 -30.68 -2.07 -5.46
N LEU A 170 -29.95 -0.97 -5.51
CA LEU A 170 -29.92 0.06 -4.46
C LEU A 170 -30.68 1.29 -4.93
N TYR A 171 -31.56 1.81 -4.07
CA TYR A 171 -32.37 2.99 -4.30
C TYR A 171 -32.12 4.03 -3.20
N GLN A 172 -32.25 5.31 -3.54
CA GLN A 172 -32.16 6.46 -2.63
C GLN A 172 -33.51 7.19 -2.54
#